data_AF-A0A5C8L5E1-F1
#
_entry.id   AF-A0A5C8L5E1-F1
#
_cell.length_a   1.000
_cell.length_b   1.000
_cell.length_c   1.000
_cell.angle_alpha   90.00
_cell.angle_beta   90.00
_cell.angle_gamma   90.00
#
_symmetry.space_group_name_H-M   'P 1'
#
loop_
_entity.id
_entity.type
_entity.pdbx_description
1 polymer ?
#
loop_
_entity_poly.entity_id
_entity_poly.type
_entity_poly.pdbx_seq_one_letter_code
_entity_poly.pdbx_strand_id
1 'polypeptide(L)'
;MEINKKLKKLYEKETNRLLKNKSFPDNIDGPNLMYCWEDEYLSSEYKILFIGREPNGWMGDLHLNVDNCIKRYKDFELCENGKYTTFWQYIYETKNLLMPDTIGKKNFLWSNVSKFSKAVEGSAIELEDFKFFCDNFKILEEEIKITKPDVIIFFTGNNWDKKIQYQIKDKIKFTPIDTEIDSSELARLIAKPFPLHTYRVAHPITLQTQGKWNYMEKIISNIKSIKTPVKKELNNIDVNKLKESLSNNLSKVKELKSDLINLQRYKESATVREIEIKIEKSLEEFKNLKSTTHNNVYNK
;
A
#
# COMPACT_ATOMS: atom_id res chain seq x y z
N MET A 1 -5.72 -16.44 21.46
CA MET A 1 -6.53 -16.05 20.28
C MET A 1 -7.25 -14.74 20.54
N GLU A 2 -6.50 -13.63 20.51
CA GLU A 2 -7.01 -12.28 20.78
C GLU A 2 -7.43 -11.55 19.49
N ILE A 3 -6.74 -11.80 18.36
CA ILE A 3 -7.08 -11.18 17.07
C ILE A 3 -8.42 -11.71 16.56
N ASN A 4 -8.60 -13.03 16.49
CA ASN A 4 -9.83 -13.63 15.97
C ASN A 4 -11.04 -13.28 16.84
N LYS A 5 -10.85 -13.20 18.16
CA LYS A 5 -11.91 -12.76 19.08
C LYS A 5 -12.34 -11.31 18.79
N LYS A 6 -11.38 -10.42 18.54
CA LYS A 6 -11.66 -9.02 18.14
C LYS A 6 -12.32 -8.92 16.78
N LEU A 7 -11.84 -9.68 15.78
CA LEU A 7 -12.43 -9.74 14.45
C LEU A 7 -13.87 -10.26 14.51
N LYS A 8 -14.12 -11.39 15.18
CA LYS A 8 -15.48 -11.94 15.34
C LYS A 8 -16.42 -10.92 15.98
N LYS A 9 -15.98 -10.26 17.06
CA LYS A 9 -16.78 -9.21 17.72
C LYS A 9 -17.08 -8.02 16.78
N LEU A 10 -16.11 -7.59 15.98
CA LEU A 10 -16.32 -6.56 14.95
C LEU A 10 -17.37 -7.03 13.93
N TYR A 11 -17.23 -8.25 13.42
CA TYR A 11 -18.10 -8.81 12.40
C TYR A 11 -19.52 -8.98 12.90
N GLU A 12 -19.73 -9.55 14.09
CA GLU A 12 -21.06 -9.66 14.71
C GLU A 12 -21.71 -8.28 14.89
N LYS A 13 -20.96 -7.29 15.36
CA LYS A 13 -21.46 -5.92 15.52
C LYS A 13 -21.89 -5.31 14.19
N GLU A 14 -21.05 -5.36 13.15
CA GLU A 14 -21.37 -4.74 11.87
C GLU A 14 -22.42 -5.54 11.10
N THR A 15 -22.47 -6.87 11.22
CA THR A 15 -23.55 -7.70 10.65
C THR A 15 -24.89 -7.36 11.30
N ASN A 16 -24.94 -7.23 12.62
CA ASN A 16 -26.16 -6.80 13.32
C ASN A 16 -26.59 -5.38 12.93
N ARG A 17 -25.65 -4.51 12.59
CA ARG A 17 -25.93 -3.18 12.07
C ARG A 17 -26.52 -3.25 10.66
N LEU A 18 -25.93 -4.07 9.79
CA LEU A 18 -26.39 -4.32 8.42
C LEU A 18 -27.81 -4.89 8.42
N LEU A 19 -28.11 -5.86 9.29
CA LEU A 19 -29.42 -6.50 9.47
C LEU A 19 -30.55 -5.54 9.90
N LYS A 20 -30.24 -4.34 10.41
CA LYS A 20 -31.26 -3.33 10.73
C LYS A 20 -31.85 -2.65 9.49
N ASN A 21 -31.25 -2.84 8.32
CA ASN A 21 -31.78 -2.32 7.07
C ASN A 21 -32.96 -3.17 6.60
N LYS A 22 -34.04 -2.52 6.18
CA LYS A 22 -35.28 -3.19 5.76
C LYS A 22 -35.21 -3.78 4.34
N SER A 23 -34.23 -3.36 3.55
CA SER A 23 -34.01 -3.77 2.18
C SER A 23 -32.51 -3.92 1.92
N PHE A 24 -32.15 -4.95 1.18
CA PHE A 24 -30.79 -5.19 0.70
C PHE A 24 -30.78 -5.09 -0.82
N PRO A 25 -29.65 -4.67 -1.43
CA PRO A 25 -29.43 -4.90 -2.84
C PRO A 25 -29.60 -6.39 -3.17
N ASP A 26 -30.23 -6.68 -4.31
CA ASP A 26 -30.40 -8.04 -4.81
C ASP A 26 -29.10 -8.56 -5.45
N ASN A 27 -29.01 -9.88 -5.65
CA ASN A 27 -27.88 -10.53 -6.34
C ASN A 27 -26.51 -10.24 -5.71
N ILE A 28 -26.41 -10.32 -4.38
CA ILE A 28 -25.19 -10.04 -3.62
C ILE A 28 -24.53 -11.32 -3.12
N ASP A 29 -23.21 -11.36 -3.27
CA ASP A 29 -22.26 -12.34 -2.72
C ASP A 29 -21.46 -11.71 -1.59
N GLY A 30 -21.41 -12.33 -0.41
CA GLY A 30 -20.65 -11.78 0.71
C GLY A 30 -21.28 -12.01 2.08
N PRO A 31 -20.68 -11.50 3.16
CA PRO A 31 -19.39 -10.84 3.19
C PRO A 31 -18.22 -11.83 3.28
N ASN A 32 -17.10 -11.48 2.64
CA ASN A 32 -15.81 -12.14 2.87
C ASN A 32 -15.18 -11.66 4.19
N LEU A 33 -15.23 -12.52 5.22
CA LEU A 33 -14.77 -12.24 6.58
C LEU A 33 -13.50 -13.04 6.90
N MET A 34 -12.42 -12.38 7.32
CA MET A 34 -11.11 -13.01 7.44
C MET A 34 -10.95 -13.83 8.72
N TYR A 35 -10.04 -14.81 8.67
CA TYR A 35 -9.54 -15.55 9.83
C TYR A 35 -8.01 -15.39 9.92
N CYS A 36 -7.49 -15.30 11.14
CA CYS A 36 -6.06 -15.16 11.41
C CYS A 36 -5.49 -16.44 12.04
N TRP A 37 -4.47 -17.04 11.42
CA TRP A 37 -3.65 -18.06 12.08
C TRP A 37 -2.68 -17.36 13.04
N GLU A 38 -3.20 -16.99 14.21
CA GLU A 38 -2.57 -16.03 15.13
C GLU A 38 -1.14 -16.39 15.53
N ASP A 39 -0.86 -17.65 15.84
CA ASP A 39 0.48 -18.05 16.27
C ASP A 39 1.52 -17.81 15.17
N GLU A 40 1.20 -18.22 13.93
CA GLU A 40 2.08 -18.03 12.77
C GLU A 40 2.16 -16.57 12.32
N TYR A 41 1.06 -15.83 12.42
CA TYR A 41 1.00 -14.41 12.05
C TYR A 41 1.73 -13.53 13.06
N LEU A 42 1.59 -13.78 14.36
CA LEU A 42 2.23 -12.98 15.41
C LEU A 42 3.71 -13.29 15.54
N SER A 43 4.14 -14.52 15.22
CA SER A 43 5.56 -14.89 15.20
C SER A 43 6.26 -14.52 13.89
N SER A 44 5.53 -13.94 12.92
CA SER A 44 6.09 -13.65 11.61
C SER A 44 7.08 -12.49 11.65
N GLU A 45 8.07 -12.55 10.76
CA GLU A 45 9.05 -11.48 10.62
C GLU A 45 8.38 -10.15 10.20
N TYR A 46 7.40 -10.25 9.31
CA TYR A 46 6.53 -9.17 8.88
C TYR A 46 5.07 -9.63 8.96
N LYS A 47 4.22 -8.87 9.64
CA LYS A 47 2.77 -9.07 9.60
C LYS A 47 2.21 -8.46 8.32
N ILE A 48 1.99 -9.27 7.29
CA ILE A 48 1.55 -8.80 5.96
C ILE A 48 0.03 -8.93 5.82
N LEU A 49 -0.62 -7.89 5.32
CA LEU A 49 -2.02 -7.91 4.88
C LEU A 49 -2.10 -7.60 3.38
N PHE A 50 -2.50 -8.59 2.60
CA PHE A 50 -2.82 -8.41 1.18
C PHE A 50 -4.29 -8.05 1.01
N ILE A 51 -4.60 -7.05 0.18
CA ILE A 51 -5.96 -6.57 -0.04
C ILE A 51 -6.28 -6.61 -1.53
N GLY A 52 -7.19 -7.50 -1.92
CA GLY A 52 -7.75 -7.57 -3.26
C GLY A 52 -8.89 -6.58 -3.49
N ARG A 53 -9.57 -6.71 -4.62
CA ARG A 53 -10.70 -5.86 -5.00
C ARG A 53 -11.98 -6.25 -4.26
N GLU A 54 -12.43 -7.48 -4.48
CA GLU A 54 -13.70 -8.04 -4.01
C GLU A 54 -13.69 -9.57 -4.06
N PRO A 55 -14.68 -10.27 -3.46
CA PRO A 55 -14.69 -11.73 -3.37
C PRO A 55 -14.88 -12.45 -4.71
N ASN A 56 -15.47 -11.79 -5.71
CA ASN A 56 -15.69 -12.32 -7.05
C ASN A 56 -16.57 -13.59 -7.09
N GLY A 57 -17.71 -13.57 -6.38
CA GLY A 57 -18.64 -14.70 -6.31
C GLY A 57 -18.18 -15.83 -5.39
N TRP A 58 -17.09 -15.63 -4.63
CA TRP A 58 -16.47 -16.67 -3.84
C TRP A 58 -17.31 -17.14 -2.65
N MET A 59 -18.23 -16.33 -2.09
CA MET A 59 -19.13 -16.84 -1.05
C MET A 59 -20.26 -17.69 -1.66
N GLY A 60 -20.73 -17.33 -2.86
CA GLY A 60 -21.82 -17.94 -3.62
C GLY A 60 -23.15 -17.20 -3.49
N ASP A 61 -23.36 -16.53 -2.36
CA ASP A 61 -24.59 -15.84 -1.98
C ASP A 61 -24.36 -14.92 -0.77
N LEU A 62 -25.41 -14.20 -0.36
CA LEU A 62 -25.40 -13.36 0.82
C LEU A 62 -25.52 -14.21 2.08
N HIS A 63 -24.43 -14.31 2.82
CA HIS A 63 -24.33 -15.03 4.08
C HIS A 63 -24.19 -14.06 5.26
N LEU A 64 -25.24 -13.91 6.07
CA LEU A 64 -25.18 -13.05 7.26
C LEU A 64 -24.86 -13.80 8.56
N ASN A 65 -24.50 -15.09 8.47
CA ASN A 65 -23.97 -15.84 9.60
C ASN A 65 -22.44 -15.67 9.68
N VAL A 66 -21.97 -14.92 10.67
CA VAL A 66 -20.55 -14.59 10.87
C VAL A 66 -19.68 -15.83 11.00
N ASP A 67 -20.14 -16.84 11.75
CA ASP A 67 -19.37 -18.07 11.97
C ASP A 67 -19.21 -18.86 10.66
N ASN A 68 -20.24 -18.92 9.83
CA ASN A 68 -20.16 -19.56 8.51
C ASN A 68 -19.19 -18.83 7.58
N CYS A 69 -19.23 -17.50 7.55
CA CYS A 69 -18.31 -16.71 6.72
C CYS A 69 -16.84 -16.90 7.15
N ILE A 70 -16.57 -16.83 8.46
CA ILE A 70 -15.22 -17.08 9.00
C ILE A 70 -14.80 -18.53 8.72
N LYS A 71 -15.70 -19.50 8.91
CA LYS A 71 -15.42 -20.92 8.62
C LYS A 71 -15.05 -21.11 7.16
N ARG A 72 -15.79 -20.52 6.22
CA ARG A 72 -15.48 -20.59 4.78
C ARG A 72 -14.09 -20.04 4.47
N TYR A 73 -13.71 -18.92 5.08
CA TYR A 73 -12.36 -18.36 4.95
C TYR A 73 -11.30 -19.30 5.51
N LYS A 74 -11.54 -19.83 6.70
CA LYS A 74 -10.62 -20.74 7.38
C LYS A 74 -10.40 -22.02 6.58
N ASP A 75 -11.47 -22.64 6.08
CA ASP A 75 -11.42 -23.88 5.30
C ASP A 75 -10.75 -23.69 3.93
N PHE A 76 -10.69 -22.45 3.43
CA PHE A 76 -9.99 -22.13 2.19
C PHE A 76 -8.47 -22.05 2.37
N GLU A 77 -7.99 -21.95 3.62
CA GLU A 77 -6.57 -22.11 3.97
C GLU A 77 -5.62 -21.24 3.13
N LEU A 78 -6.01 -19.99 2.84
CA LEU A 78 -5.23 -19.08 2.00
C LEU A 78 -4.85 -19.70 0.64
N CYS A 79 -5.77 -20.48 0.06
CA CYS A 79 -5.59 -21.16 -1.21
C CYS A 79 -4.41 -22.14 -1.23
N GLU A 80 -4.15 -22.84 -0.13
CA GLU A 80 -3.04 -23.79 -0.03
C GLU A 80 -2.99 -24.81 -1.19
N ASN A 81 -4.17 -25.25 -1.64
CA ASN A 81 -4.36 -26.20 -2.76
C ASN A 81 -4.56 -25.55 -4.13
N GLY A 82 -4.66 -24.21 -4.21
CA GLY A 82 -5.02 -23.47 -5.42
C GLY A 82 -4.02 -22.35 -5.78
N LYS A 83 -2.76 -22.50 -5.37
CA LYS A 83 -1.64 -21.57 -5.62
C LYS A 83 -1.34 -21.31 -7.10
N TYR A 84 -2.15 -21.83 -8.02
CA TYR A 84 -2.01 -21.71 -9.46
C TYR A 84 -2.69 -20.46 -10.04
N THR A 85 -3.59 -19.79 -9.32
CA THR A 85 -4.14 -18.53 -9.83
C THR A 85 -3.09 -17.43 -9.71
N THR A 86 -3.03 -16.53 -10.71
CA THR A 86 -2.07 -15.41 -10.73
C THR A 86 -2.12 -14.58 -9.45
N PHE A 87 -3.31 -14.41 -8.87
CA PHE A 87 -3.48 -13.68 -7.61
C PHE A 87 -2.71 -14.34 -6.46
N TRP A 88 -2.89 -15.65 -6.26
CA TRP A 88 -2.21 -16.38 -5.20
C TRP A 88 -0.72 -16.56 -5.48
N GLN A 89 -0.32 -16.73 -6.74
CA GLN A 89 1.11 -16.76 -7.12
C GLN A 89 1.84 -15.50 -6.65
N TYR A 90 1.30 -14.31 -6.98
CA TYR A 90 1.90 -13.05 -6.56
C TYR A 90 1.97 -12.90 -5.03
N ILE A 91 0.92 -13.30 -4.32
CA ILE A 91 0.91 -13.29 -2.84
C ILE A 91 2.02 -14.18 -2.28
N TYR A 92 2.07 -15.44 -2.71
CA TYR A 92 3.02 -16.41 -2.18
C TYR A 92 4.47 -16.07 -2.56
N GLU A 93 4.72 -15.65 -3.80
CA GLU A 93 6.05 -15.22 -4.24
C GLU A 93 6.53 -13.99 -3.45
N THR A 94 5.68 -12.97 -3.30
CA THR A 94 6.02 -11.78 -2.51
C THR A 94 6.32 -12.13 -1.06
N LYS A 95 5.47 -12.94 -0.43
CA LYS A 95 5.64 -13.39 0.94
C LYS A 95 6.91 -14.23 1.11
N ASN A 96 7.19 -15.16 0.19
CA ASN A 96 8.38 -16.01 0.27
C ASN A 96 9.68 -15.23 0.03
N LEU A 97 9.67 -14.20 -0.82
CA LEU A 97 10.83 -13.32 -0.99
C LEU A 97 11.09 -12.42 0.22
N LEU A 98 10.03 -12.03 0.94
CA LEU A 98 10.15 -11.26 2.18
C LEU A 98 10.56 -12.14 3.38
N MET A 99 10.05 -13.37 3.46
CA MET A 99 10.20 -14.27 4.61
C MET A 99 10.50 -15.72 4.16
N PRO A 100 11.68 -15.97 3.55
CA PRO A 100 12.00 -17.27 2.94
C PRO A 100 12.01 -18.43 3.96
N ASP A 101 12.34 -18.16 5.22
CA ASP A 101 12.38 -19.18 6.29
C ASP A 101 10.98 -19.62 6.75
N THR A 102 9.92 -19.03 6.18
CA THR A 102 8.52 -19.31 6.55
C THR A 102 7.70 -19.91 5.40
N ILE A 103 8.35 -20.46 4.37
CA ILE A 103 7.65 -21.15 3.28
C ILE A 103 6.69 -22.21 3.85
N GLY A 104 5.47 -22.26 3.32
CA GLY A 104 4.40 -23.15 3.80
C GLY A 104 3.64 -22.66 5.03
N LYS A 105 4.10 -21.61 5.73
CA LYS A 105 3.40 -21.03 6.88
C LYS A 105 2.25 -20.10 6.46
N LYS A 106 1.17 -20.08 7.26
CA LYS A 106 -0.03 -19.23 7.17
C LYS A 106 0.15 -17.92 7.95
N ASN A 107 1.27 -17.24 7.69
CA ASN A 107 1.75 -16.08 8.45
C ASN A 107 1.46 -14.72 7.77
N PHE A 108 0.43 -14.67 6.92
CA PHE A 108 -0.08 -13.46 6.30
C PHE A 108 -1.61 -13.48 6.31
N LEU A 109 -2.22 -12.32 6.07
CA LEU A 109 -3.66 -12.17 5.97
C LEU A 109 -4.06 -11.73 4.56
N TRP A 110 -5.27 -12.09 4.17
CA TRP A 110 -5.89 -11.63 2.93
C TRP A 110 -7.29 -11.06 3.21
N SER A 111 -7.60 -9.91 2.62
CA SER A 111 -8.89 -9.25 2.67
C SER A 111 -9.19 -8.63 1.29
N ASN A 112 -10.31 -7.93 1.18
CA ASN A 112 -10.70 -7.22 -0.03
C ASN A 112 -11.19 -5.82 0.34
N VAL A 113 -11.04 -4.87 -0.60
CA VAL A 113 -11.61 -3.53 -0.46
C VAL A 113 -13.13 -3.68 -0.31
N SER A 114 -13.82 -4.23 -1.29
CA SER A 114 -15.23 -4.60 -1.10
C SER A 114 -15.33 -5.94 -0.37
N LYS A 115 -16.21 -6.01 0.63
CA LYS A 115 -16.57 -7.28 1.27
C LYS A 115 -17.61 -8.07 0.49
N PHE A 116 -18.21 -7.45 -0.52
CA PHE A 116 -19.31 -7.97 -1.30
C PHE A 116 -19.01 -7.88 -2.80
N SER A 117 -19.56 -8.80 -3.58
CA SER A 117 -19.57 -8.81 -5.06
C SER A 117 -20.98 -9.18 -5.56
N LYS A 118 -21.19 -9.25 -6.88
CA LYS A 118 -22.41 -9.85 -7.43
C LYS A 118 -22.36 -11.37 -7.26
N ALA A 119 -23.50 -11.99 -6.90
CA ALA A 119 -23.61 -13.45 -6.76
C ALA A 119 -23.54 -14.19 -8.09
N VAL A 120 -24.25 -13.66 -9.08
CA VAL A 120 -24.19 -14.14 -10.46
C VAL A 120 -23.01 -13.45 -11.18
N GLU A 121 -22.17 -14.24 -11.84
CA GLU A 121 -20.96 -13.84 -12.60
C GLU A 121 -19.76 -13.33 -11.77
N GLY A 122 -19.90 -13.15 -10.45
CA GLY A 122 -18.79 -12.78 -9.57
C GLY A 122 -18.20 -11.41 -9.89
N SER A 123 -18.94 -10.48 -10.49
CA SER A 123 -18.42 -9.17 -10.88
C SER A 123 -18.57 -8.11 -9.77
N ALA A 124 -18.02 -6.93 -10.01
CA ALA A 124 -18.13 -5.82 -9.08
C ALA A 124 -19.57 -5.38 -8.87
N ILE A 125 -19.93 -5.11 -7.61
CA ILE A 125 -21.16 -4.39 -7.30
C ILE A 125 -21.06 -2.94 -7.78
N GLU A 126 -22.22 -2.39 -8.13
CA GLU A 126 -22.34 -0.99 -8.54
C GLU A 126 -21.91 -0.05 -7.41
N LEU A 127 -21.61 1.20 -7.76
CA LEU A 127 -21.07 2.17 -6.80
C LEU A 127 -22.07 2.47 -5.67
N GLU A 128 -23.36 2.50 -5.99
CA GLU A 128 -24.45 2.73 -5.04
C GLU A 128 -24.52 1.61 -4.00
N ASP A 129 -24.51 0.35 -4.45
CA ASP A 129 -24.51 -0.82 -3.56
C ASP A 129 -23.24 -0.89 -2.73
N PHE A 130 -22.08 -0.58 -3.34
CA PHE A 130 -20.81 -0.50 -2.62
C PHE A 130 -20.88 0.51 -1.47
N LYS A 131 -21.44 1.70 -1.71
CA LYS A 131 -21.63 2.72 -0.67
C LYS A 131 -22.63 2.26 0.38
N PHE A 132 -23.76 1.67 -0.02
CA PHE A 132 -24.75 1.11 0.90
C PHE A 132 -24.10 0.13 1.89
N PHE A 133 -23.31 -0.82 1.39
CA PHE A 133 -22.60 -1.76 2.25
C PHE A 133 -21.53 -1.07 3.10
N CYS A 134 -20.68 -0.21 2.52
CA CYS A 134 -19.64 0.48 3.29
C CYS A 134 -20.21 1.38 4.39
N ASP A 135 -21.38 1.99 4.18
CA ASP A 135 -22.02 2.84 5.17
C ASP A 135 -22.60 2.03 6.31
N ASN A 136 -23.10 0.82 6.03
CA ASN A 136 -23.77 -0.06 7.00
C ASN A 136 -22.89 -1.17 7.59
N PHE A 137 -21.70 -1.39 7.02
CA PHE A 137 -20.80 -2.51 7.32
C PHE A 137 -19.34 -2.05 7.32
N LYS A 138 -18.95 -1.28 8.34
CA LYS A 138 -17.67 -0.53 8.37
C LYS A 138 -16.52 -1.39 8.87
N ILE A 139 -15.96 -2.22 7.99
CA ILE A 139 -15.04 -3.28 8.38
C ILE A 139 -13.56 -2.99 8.09
N LEU A 140 -13.19 -2.59 6.87
CA LEU A 140 -11.79 -2.64 6.41
C LEU A 140 -10.82 -1.85 7.30
N GLU A 141 -11.16 -0.61 7.68
CA GLU A 141 -10.31 0.20 8.56
C GLU A 141 -10.12 -0.45 9.94
N GLU A 142 -11.18 -1.05 10.49
CA GLU A 142 -11.14 -1.70 11.81
C GLU A 142 -10.38 -3.04 11.75
N GLU A 143 -10.48 -3.78 10.66
CA GLU A 143 -9.64 -4.96 10.41
C GLU A 143 -8.15 -4.59 10.47
N ILE A 144 -7.75 -3.51 9.80
CA ILE A 144 -6.36 -3.03 9.80
C ILE A 144 -5.94 -2.66 11.24
N LYS A 145 -6.80 -1.97 12.00
CA LYS A 145 -6.51 -1.62 13.41
C LYS A 145 -6.37 -2.83 14.33
N ILE A 146 -7.19 -3.86 14.12
CA ILE A 146 -7.18 -5.08 14.93
C ILE A 146 -5.95 -5.92 14.62
N THR A 147 -5.66 -6.12 13.34
CA THR A 147 -4.58 -7.00 12.85
C THR A 147 -3.20 -6.37 12.95
N LYS A 148 -3.13 -5.02 12.92
CA LYS A 148 -1.88 -4.24 13.02
C LYS A 148 -0.77 -4.79 12.10
N PRO A 149 -1.02 -4.86 10.78
CA PRO A 149 -0.01 -5.30 9.83
C PRO A 149 1.17 -4.32 9.84
N ASP A 150 2.37 -4.84 9.61
CA ASP A 150 3.56 -4.04 9.35
C ASP A 150 3.65 -3.65 7.87
N VAL A 151 3.03 -4.46 7.00
CA VAL A 151 2.99 -4.26 5.55
C VAL A 151 1.56 -4.46 5.04
N ILE A 152 1.08 -3.54 4.20
CA ILE A 152 -0.19 -3.65 3.47
C ILE A 152 0.08 -3.51 1.97
N ILE A 153 -0.45 -4.43 1.16
CA ILE A 153 -0.36 -4.37 -0.30
C ILE A 153 -1.77 -4.47 -0.90
N PHE A 154 -2.24 -3.36 -1.46
CA PHE A 154 -3.47 -3.28 -2.24
C PHE A 154 -3.22 -3.71 -3.68
N PHE A 155 -3.71 -4.90 -4.03
CA PHE A 155 -3.71 -5.49 -5.37
C PHE A 155 -4.96 -5.07 -6.16
N THR A 156 -5.12 -3.78 -6.39
CA THR A 156 -6.39 -3.23 -6.89
C THR A 156 -6.25 -2.41 -8.18
N GLY A 157 -5.16 -1.67 -8.34
CA GLY A 157 -5.02 -0.62 -9.36
C GLY A 157 -5.66 0.71 -8.96
N ASN A 158 -5.29 1.78 -9.67
CA ASN A 158 -5.72 3.16 -9.40
C ASN A 158 -7.24 3.38 -9.57
N ASN A 159 -7.90 2.57 -10.38
CA ASN A 159 -9.35 2.60 -10.55
C ASN A 159 -10.12 2.29 -9.25
N TRP A 160 -9.46 1.71 -8.24
CA TRP A 160 -10.01 1.47 -6.91
C TRP A 160 -9.64 2.52 -5.86
N ASP A 161 -8.81 3.53 -6.19
CA ASP A 161 -8.33 4.51 -5.20
C ASP A 161 -9.48 5.23 -4.50
N LYS A 162 -10.56 5.59 -5.23
CA LYS A 162 -11.77 6.19 -4.64
C LYS A 162 -12.50 5.25 -3.67
N LYS A 163 -12.56 3.95 -3.98
CA LYS A 163 -13.20 2.94 -3.10
C LYS A 163 -12.36 2.68 -1.84
N ILE A 164 -11.02 2.72 -1.95
CA ILE A 164 -10.11 2.66 -0.80
C ILE A 164 -10.30 3.90 0.08
N GLN A 165 -10.27 5.10 -0.52
CA GLN A 165 -10.51 6.37 0.19
C GLN A 165 -11.85 6.42 0.90
N TYR A 166 -12.91 5.82 0.32
CA TYR A 166 -14.23 5.79 0.95
C TYR A 166 -14.25 5.04 2.29
N GLN A 167 -13.40 4.01 2.43
CA GLN A 167 -13.41 3.14 3.60
C GLN A 167 -12.43 3.55 4.71
N ILE A 168 -11.53 4.47 4.42
CA ILE A 168 -10.54 4.96 5.37
C ILE A 168 -10.89 6.39 5.74
N LYS A 169 -11.16 6.63 7.02
CA LYS A 169 -11.58 7.96 7.51
C LYS A 169 -10.53 9.04 7.28
N ASP A 170 -9.25 8.70 7.39
CA ASP A 170 -8.16 9.66 7.20
C ASP A 170 -7.88 9.88 5.70
N LYS A 171 -7.46 11.10 5.36
CA LYS A 171 -7.21 11.49 3.97
C LYS A 171 -5.96 10.77 3.45
N ILE A 172 -6.16 9.83 2.54
CA ILE A 172 -5.07 9.09 1.89
C ILE A 172 -4.30 9.97 0.92
N LYS A 173 -2.98 10.06 1.13
CA LYS A 173 -2.02 10.59 0.15
C LYS A 173 -1.38 9.44 -0.61
N PHE A 174 -1.36 9.54 -1.93
CA PHE A 174 -0.67 8.63 -2.83
C PHE A 174 0.64 9.30 -3.22
N THR A 175 1.77 8.66 -2.89
CA THR A 175 3.11 9.20 -3.17
C THR A 175 3.90 8.23 -4.03
N PRO A 176 4.70 8.72 -4.99
CA PRO A 176 5.58 7.84 -5.79
C PRO A 176 6.56 7.10 -4.87
N ILE A 177 6.92 5.88 -5.24
CA ILE A 177 7.95 5.10 -4.54
C ILE A 177 9.31 5.13 -5.26
N ASP A 178 9.30 5.53 -6.52
CA ASP A 178 10.43 5.59 -7.44
C ASP A 178 10.20 6.80 -8.36
N THR A 179 11.26 7.45 -8.81
CA THR A 179 11.18 8.62 -9.70
C THR A 179 10.76 8.26 -11.13
N GLU A 180 10.94 7.00 -11.52
CA GLU A 180 10.67 6.51 -12.87
C GLU A 180 9.31 5.83 -13.00
N ILE A 181 8.65 5.54 -11.87
CA ILE A 181 7.35 4.85 -11.86
C ILE A 181 6.24 5.85 -11.50
N ASP A 182 5.27 5.99 -12.39
CA ASP A 182 4.13 6.86 -12.15
C ASP A 182 3.28 6.37 -10.97
N SER A 183 2.84 7.31 -10.12
CA SER A 183 2.05 7.01 -8.93
C SER A 183 0.67 6.40 -9.23
N SER A 184 0.15 6.57 -10.45
CA SER A 184 -1.04 5.88 -10.93
C SER A 184 -0.81 4.38 -11.17
N GLU A 185 0.44 3.94 -11.31
CA GLU A 185 0.79 2.54 -11.49
C GLU A 185 1.18 1.88 -10.16
N LEU A 186 2.05 2.56 -9.40
CA LEU A 186 2.55 2.11 -8.11
C LEU A 186 2.73 3.28 -7.15
N ALA A 187 2.00 3.26 -6.04
CA ALA A 187 2.06 4.31 -5.03
C ALA A 187 2.24 3.74 -3.63
N ARG A 188 2.93 4.50 -2.78
CA ARG A 188 2.83 4.37 -1.33
C ARG A 188 1.63 5.17 -0.84
N LEU A 189 0.84 4.59 0.05
CA LEU A 189 -0.34 5.20 0.64
C LEU A 189 -0.01 5.66 2.06
N ILE A 190 -0.34 6.91 2.37
CA ILE A 190 -0.07 7.52 3.68
C ILE A 190 -1.40 8.01 4.25
N ALA A 191 -1.85 7.36 5.33
CA ALA A 191 -3.01 7.71 6.15
C ALA A 191 -2.96 6.91 7.46
N LYS A 192 -3.67 7.33 8.51
CA LYS A 192 -4.01 6.43 9.62
C LYS A 192 -5.20 5.54 9.21
N PRO A 193 -5.19 4.22 9.50
CA PRO A 193 -4.26 3.47 10.36
C PRO A 193 -3.12 2.74 9.60
N PHE A 194 -2.76 3.15 8.39
CA PHE A 194 -1.78 2.44 7.58
C PHE A 194 -0.38 2.44 8.21
N PRO A 195 0.36 1.31 8.17
CA PRO A 195 1.78 1.30 8.48
C PRO A 195 2.58 1.99 7.36
N LEU A 196 3.86 2.25 7.62
CA LEU A 196 4.79 2.88 6.68
C LEU A 196 4.83 2.13 5.33
N HIS A 197 4.81 0.80 5.37
CA HIS A 197 4.85 -0.07 4.20
C HIS A 197 3.45 -0.37 3.70
N THR A 198 2.76 0.65 3.21
CA THR A 198 1.44 0.51 2.57
C THR A 198 1.54 0.90 1.11
N TYR A 199 1.25 -0.04 0.22
CA TYR A 199 1.42 0.12 -1.21
C TYR A 199 0.12 -0.17 -1.96
N ARG A 200 -0.12 0.55 -3.06
CA ARG A 200 -1.14 0.21 -4.05
C ARG A 200 -0.45 -0.06 -5.37
N VAL A 201 -0.78 -1.20 -5.96
CA VAL A 201 -0.28 -1.65 -7.25
C VAL A 201 -1.45 -2.25 -8.06
N ALA A 202 -1.27 -2.45 -9.36
CA ALA A 202 -2.27 -3.11 -10.20
C ALA A 202 -2.61 -4.52 -9.69
N HIS A 203 -3.78 -5.04 -10.08
CA HIS A 203 -4.16 -6.41 -9.74
C HIS A 203 -3.17 -7.42 -10.37
N PRO A 204 -2.83 -8.54 -9.71
CA PRO A 204 -1.84 -9.51 -10.18
C PRO A 204 -2.00 -9.95 -11.63
N ILE A 205 -3.23 -10.18 -12.10
CA ILE A 205 -3.47 -10.52 -13.51
C ILE A 205 -2.97 -9.43 -14.46
N THR A 206 -3.22 -8.16 -14.13
CA THR A 206 -2.76 -7.01 -14.92
C THR A 206 -1.25 -6.88 -14.86
N LEU A 207 -0.63 -7.10 -13.69
CA LEU A 207 0.82 -7.09 -13.55
C LEU A 207 1.49 -8.16 -14.39
N GLN A 208 0.94 -9.38 -14.38
CA GLN A 208 1.43 -10.49 -15.18
C GLN A 208 1.29 -10.20 -16.67
N THR A 209 0.11 -9.76 -17.13
CA THR A 209 -0.12 -9.41 -18.54
C THR A 209 0.79 -8.29 -19.03
N GLN A 210 1.13 -7.33 -18.16
CA GLN A 210 2.03 -6.21 -18.51
C GLN A 210 3.51 -6.51 -18.25
N GLY A 211 3.87 -7.68 -17.71
CA GLY A 211 5.26 -8.03 -17.38
C GLY A 211 5.88 -7.17 -16.27
N LYS A 212 5.07 -6.67 -15.32
CA LYS A 212 5.48 -5.68 -14.30
C LYS A 212 5.86 -6.28 -12.94
N TRP A 213 6.53 -7.43 -12.94
CA TRP A 213 7.02 -8.06 -11.71
C TRP A 213 8.01 -7.19 -10.94
N ASN A 214 8.80 -6.38 -11.66
CA ASN A 214 9.72 -5.40 -11.09
C ASN A 214 9.08 -4.45 -10.06
N TYR A 215 7.76 -4.23 -10.11
CA TYR A 215 7.05 -3.44 -9.10
C TYR A 215 7.03 -4.13 -7.74
N MET A 216 6.88 -5.46 -7.72
CA MET A 216 6.97 -6.24 -6.49
C MET A 216 8.40 -6.23 -5.93
N GLU A 217 9.41 -6.32 -6.79
CA GLU A 217 10.82 -6.21 -6.39
C GLU A 217 11.11 -4.86 -5.71
N LYS A 218 10.58 -3.76 -6.26
CA LYS A 218 10.71 -2.42 -5.64
C LYS A 218 10.01 -2.34 -4.29
N ILE A 219 8.80 -2.90 -4.16
CA ILE A 219 8.09 -2.98 -2.86
C ILE A 219 8.94 -3.77 -1.85
N ILE A 220 9.42 -4.95 -2.23
CA ILE A 220 10.21 -5.84 -1.37
C ILE A 220 11.50 -5.16 -0.93
N SER A 221 12.22 -4.51 -1.86
CA SER A 221 13.43 -3.74 -1.58
C SER A 221 13.15 -2.61 -0.58
N ASN A 222 12.06 -1.87 -0.76
CA ASN A 222 11.64 -0.81 0.16
C ASN A 222 11.28 -1.34 1.57
N ILE A 223 10.72 -2.55 1.68
CA ILE A 223 10.41 -3.16 2.98
C ILE A 223 11.70 -3.55 3.69
N LYS A 224 12.62 -4.20 2.98
CA LYS A 224 13.90 -4.68 3.55
C LYS A 224 14.82 -3.53 3.95
N SER A 225 14.84 -2.44 3.18
CA SER A 225 15.72 -1.29 3.44
C SER A 225 15.52 -0.62 4.80
N ILE A 226 14.29 -0.56 5.28
CA ILE A 226 13.95 0.12 6.54
C ILE A 226 14.22 -0.77 7.76
N LYS A 227 14.36 -2.08 7.55
CA LYS A 227 14.69 -3.05 8.61
C LYS A 227 16.19 -3.14 8.91
N THR A 228 17.05 -2.74 7.96
CA THR A 228 18.47 -2.54 8.26
C THR A 228 18.59 -1.51 9.39
N PRO A 229 19.32 -1.78 10.50
CA PRO A 229 19.38 -0.84 11.61
C PRO A 229 20.01 0.48 11.15
N VAL A 230 19.18 1.46 10.83
CA VAL A 230 19.58 2.85 10.55
C VAL A 230 20.38 3.45 11.72
N LYS A 231 20.33 2.80 12.90
CA LYS A 231 21.08 3.15 14.11
C LYS A 231 22.61 3.12 13.96
N LYS A 232 23.17 2.30 13.06
CA LYS A 232 24.63 2.25 12.87
C LYS A 232 25.15 3.25 11.84
N GLU A 233 24.33 3.63 10.86
CA GLU A 233 24.70 4.61 9.82
C GLU A 233 24.37 6.05 10.18
N LEU A 234 23.28 6.31 10.92
CA LEU A 234 22.94 7.66 11.40
C LEU A 234 24.00 8.23 12.36
N ASN A 235 24.74 7.39 13.08
CA ASN A 235 25.83 7.85 13.96
C ASN A 235 27.06 8.34 13.18
N ASN A 236 27.17 8.03 11.89
CA ASN A 236 28.28 8.46 11.03
C ASN A 236 27.89 9.60 10.08
N ILE A 237 26.62 10.00 10.07
CA ILE A 237 26.17 11.15 9.27
C ILE A 237 26.32 12.39 10.15
N ASP A 238 27.32 13.22 9.84
CA ASP A 238 27.45 14.54 10.44
C ASP A 238 26.33 15.46 9.91
N VAL A 239 25.23 15.46 10.64
CA VAL A 239 24.03 16.26 10.36
C VAL A 239 24.37 17.76 10.31
N ASN A 240 25.38 18.22 11.04
CA ASN A 240 25.78 19.62 11.01
C ASN A 240 26.50 19.96 9.71
N LYS A 241 27.40 19.08 9.23
CA LYS A 241 28.06 19.24 7.93
C LYS A 241 27.07 19.22 6.76
N LEU A 242 26.03 18.38 6.84
CA LEU A 242 24.94 18.39 5.85
C LEU A 242 24.12 19.68 5.90
N LYS A 243 23.75 20.15 7.09
CA LYS A 243 23.03 21.43 7.25
C LYS A 243 23.84 22.61 6.72
N GLU A 244 25.14 22.63 6.98
CA GLU A 244 26.06 23.67 6.51
C GLU A 244 26.17 23.66 4.98
N SER A 245 26.35 22.48 4.38
CA SER A 245 26.36 22.32 2.92
C SER A 245 25.02 22.74 2.29
N LEU A 246 23.89 22.37 2.91
CA LEU A 246 22.56 22.77 2.44
C LEU A 246 22.37 24.29 2.51
N SER A 247 22.79 24.91 3.61
CA SER A 247 22.72 26.35 3.82
C SER A 247 23.57 27.11 2.81
N ASN A 248 24.80 26.64 2.57
CA ASN A 248 25.72 27.24 1.61
C ASN A 248 25.16 27.16 0.17
N ASN A 249 24.61 26.01 -0.22
CA ASN A 249 23.98 25.85 -1.53
C ASN A 249 22.73 26.73 -1.66
N LEU A 250 21.92 26.86 -0.61
CA LEU A 250 20.74 27.73 -0.61
C LEU A 250 21.11 29.20 -0.79
N SER A 251 22.18 29.65 -0.12
CA SER A 251 22.71 31.01 -0.27
C SER A 251 23.21 31.27 -1.68
N LYS A 252 23.95 30.32 -2.27
CA LYS A 252 24.48 30.42 -3.64
C LYS A 252 23.37 30.48 -4.69
N VAL A 253 22.28 29.72 -4.51
CA VAL A 253 21.09 29.79 -5.38
C VAL A 253 20.38 31.14 -5.24
N LYS A 254 20.33 31.74 -4.04
CA LYS A 254 19.73 33.07 -3.85
C LYS A 254 20.55 34.16 -4.53
N GLU A 255 21.87 34.10 -4.42
CA GLU A 255 22.80 35.03 -5.08
C GLU A 255 22.64 34.96 -6.60
N LEU A 256 22.72 33.76 -7.18
CA LEU A 256 22.53 33.55 -8.63
C LEU A 256 21.15 34.01 -9.12
N LYS A 257 20.09 33.84 -8.31
CA LYS A 257 18.76 34.38 -8.66
C LYS A 257 18.72 35.90 -8.63
N SER A 258 19.40 36.53 -7.67
CA SER A 258 19.51 37.99 -7.60
C SER A 258 20.25 38.54 -8.82
N ASP A 259 21.35 37.89 -9.22
CA ASP A 259 22.13 38.26 -10.40
C ASP A 259 21.32 38.08 -11.69
N LEU A 260 20.56 36.99 -11.80
CA LEU A 260 19.66 36.73 -12.93
C LEU A 260 18.58 37.82 -13.06
N ILE A 261 17.97 38.22 -11.94
CA ILE A 261 16.95 39.29 -11.91
C ILE A 261 17.56 40.63 -12.33
N ASN A 262 18.79 40.93 -11.89
CA ASN A 262 19.50 42.15 -12.27
C ASN A 262 19.87 42.15 -13.76
N LEU A 263 20.36 41.03 -14.31
CA LEU A 263 20.73 40.95 -15.72
C LEU A 263 19.54 40.93 -16.68
N GLN A 264 18.42 40.33 -16.28
CA GLN A 264 17.15 40.42 -17.04
C GLN A 264 16.62 41.86 -17.13
N ARG A 265 16.92 42.73 -16.16
CA ARG A 265 16.58 44.17 -16.21
C ARG A 265 17.43 44.96 -17.22
N TYR A 266 18.63 44.48 -17.58
CA TYR A 266 19.56 45.17 -18.48
C TYR A 266 19.66 44.58 -19.91
N LYS A 267 18.80 43.61 -20.29
CA LYS A 267 18.68 43.03 -21.66
C LYS A 267 19.96 42.44 -22.26
N GLU A 268 20.86 41.86 -21.45
CA GLU A 268 22.02 41.11 -21.97
C GLU A 268 21.69 39.61 -22.11
N SER A 269 21.21 39.16 -23.28
CA SER A 269 20.64 37.81 -23.44
C SER A 269 21.67 36.66 -23.34
N ALA A 270 22.94 36.90 -23.69
CA ALA A 270 23.99 35.89 -23.59
C ALA A 270 24.41 35.63 -22.13
N THR A 271 24.55 36.69 -21.33
CA THR A 271 24.94 36.62 -19.91
C THR A 271 23.86 35.96 -19.05
N VAL A 272 22.57 36.19 -19.37
CA VAL A 272 21.43 35.54 -18.71
C VAL A 272 21.45 34.02 -18.93
N ARG A 273 21.73 33.57 -20.15
CA ARG A 273 21.78 32.14 -20.51
C ARG A 273 22.87 31.38 -19.75
N GLU A 274 24.04 32.00 -19.54
CA GLU A 274 25.13 31.38 -18.77
C GLU A 274 24.78 31.18 -17.29
N ILE A 275 24.00 32.10 -16.71
CA ILE A 275 23.57 32.00 -15.31
C ILE A 275 22.46 30.96 -15.17
N GLU A 276 21.53 30.87 -16.13
CA GLU A 276 20.53 29.80 -16.18
C GLU A 276 21.21 28.42 -16.14
N ILE A 277 22.24 28.22 -16.98
CA ILE A 277 23.03 26.98 -17.01
C ILE A 277 23.71 26.70 -15.66
N LYS A 278 24.26 27.73 -15.00
CA LYS A 278 24.89 27.57 -13.67
C LYS A 278 23.87 27.20 -12.59
N ILE A 279 22.66 27.76 -12.65
CA ILE A 279 21.56 27.41 -11.74
C ILE A 279 21.11 25.97 -11.98
N GLU A 280 20.90 25.57 -13.23
CA GLU A 280 20.52 24.21 -13.60
C GLU A 280 21.56 23.20 -13.12
N LYS A 281 22.85 23.47 -13.34
CA LYS A 281 23.94 22.63 -12.87
C LYS A 281 23.97 22.52 -11.34
N SER A 282 23.77 23.63 -10.63
CA SER A 282 23.72 23.63 -9.16
C SER A 282 22.51 22.85 -8.61
N LEU A 283 21.37 22.92 -9.30
CA LEU A 283 20.18 22.14 -8.97
C LEU A 283 20.40 20.64 -9.23
N GLU A 284 21.13 20.29 -10.28
CA GLU A 284 21.46 18.90 -10.60
C GLU A 284 22.46 18.32 -9.60
N GLU A 285 23.49 19.09 -9.21
CA GLU A 285 24.40 18.73 -8.11
C GLU A 285 23.64 18.52 -6.79
N PHE A 286 22.62 19.34 -6.51
CA PHE A 286 21.76 19.19 -5.35
C PHE A 286 20.89 17.92 -5.41
N LYS A 287 20.33 17.57 -6.58
CA LYS A 287 19.62 16.29 -6.77
C LYS A 287 20.56 15.09 -6.58
N ASN A 288 21.80 15.21 -7.06
CA ASN A 288 22.81 14.16 -6.92
C ASN A 288 23.29 13.96 -5.47
N LEU A 289 23.31 15.02 -4.65
CA LEU A 289 23.52 14.92 -3.20
C LEU A 289 22.39 14.14 -2.50
N LYS A 290 21.15 14.26 -2.99
CA LYS A 290 19.99 13.48 -2.52
C LYS A 290 20.06 12.01 -2.92
N SER A 291 20.62 11.69 -4.09
CA SER A 291 20.78 10.30 -4.56
C SER A 291 21.99 9.60 -3.91
N THR A 292 23.08 10.31 -3.62
CA THR A 292 24.23 9.74 -2.88
C THR A 292 23.93 9.47 -1.41
N THR A 293 23.07 10.26 -0.77
CA THR A 293 22.55 9.93 0.58
C THR A 293 21.57 8.74 0.58
N HIS A 294 20.95 8.43 -0.56
CA HIS A 294 20.26 7.15 -0.76
C HIS A 294 21.26 6.01 -0.99
N ASN A 295 22.24 6.16 -1.88
CA ASN A 295 23.17 5.09 -2.25
C ASN A 295 24.18 4.69 -1.16
N ASN A 296 24.61 5.63 -0.31
CA ASN A 296 25.52 5.32 0.80
C ASN A 296 24.85 4.57 1.98
N VAL A 297 23.52 4.48 1.98
CA VAL A 297 22.73 3.66 2.92
C VAL A 297 22.47 2.25 2.34
N TYR A 298 22.80 2.02 1.06
CA TYR A 298 22.49 0.78 0.33
C TYR A 298 23.69 0.04 -0.26
N ASN A 299 24.89 0.60 -0.22
CA ASN A 299 26.12 -0.05 -0.69
C ASN A 299 27.16 -0.15 0.42
N LYS A 300 26.86 -0.92 1.48
CA LYS A 300 27.84 -1.60 2.33
C LYS A 300 27.23 -2.76 3.09
#